data_AF-A0A434CFV5-F1
#
_entry.id   AF-A0A434CFV5-F1
#
_cell.length_a   1.000
_cell.length_b   1.000
_cell.length_c   1.000
_cell.angle_alpha   90.00
_cell.angle_beta   90.00
_cell.angle_gamma   90.00
#
_symmetry.space_group_name_H-M   'P 1'
#
loop_
_entity.id
_entity.type
_entity.pdbx_description
1 polymer ?
#
loop_
_entity_poly.entity_id
_entity_poly.type
_entity_poly.pdbx_seq_one_letter_code
_entity_poly.pdbx_strand_id
1 'polypeptide(L)'
;MSMTMRRTVLRSTVVAAATMLAAAISTLPARALDAKWCKDVHIRFFVGGAEGDAFGTIVYNGAKQAEADLGPKVDYIFSQWDIEKMVQQLREAVAVKPNGIAMMGHPGDASIMPLAEQAHKDGIKMMYQNVPVPRVMAAFGGGYVGAQQEQQGRALGAEAFKLGKLKAGDKAIMIGPFENESRGARERGTVAALKEAGVEVIQLSSPPSGEWASDPNLAIPVITAALLNNPDVKAVGYPGGQMLGNVSTYMQAAGRKAGEI
;
A
#
# COMPACT_ATOMS: atom_id res chain seq x y z
N MET A 1 25.03 32.98 -71.29
CA MET A 1 25.41 31.86 -72.16
C MET A 1 24.95 30.58 -71.48
N SER A 2 24.14 29.79 -72.18
CA SER A 2 23.43 28.59 -71.73
C SER A 2 24.37 27.38 -71.59
N MET A 3 24.12 26.52 -70.59
CA MET A 3 23.95 25.05 -70.70
C MET A 3 24.00 24.42 -69.28
N THR A 4 22.91 23.90 -68.71
CA THR A 4 22.25 22.59 -68.94
C THR A 4 22.93 21.40 -68.23
N MET A 5 22.43 21.11 -67.02
CA MET A 5 21.83 19.82 -66.59
C MET A 5 22.69 18.58 -66.26
N ARG A 6 22.31 18.00 -65.09
CA ARG A 6 22.36 16.59 -64.64
C ARG A 6 23.71 15.97 -64.23
N ARG A 7 23.79 15.56 -62.96
CA ARG A 7 23.48 14.18 -62.57
C ARG A 7 23.22 14.05 -61.07
N THR A 8 21.96 13.78 -60.78
CA THR A 8 21.46 13.02 -59.63
C THR A 8 22.27 11.74 -59.44
N VAL A 9 22.26 11.20 -58.22
CA VAL A 9 22.81 9.91 -57.74
C VAL A 9 24.02 10.12 -56.80
N LEU A 10 23.72 10.58 -55.58
CA LEU A 10 24.53 10.25 -54.40
C LEU A 10 23.71 10.51 -53.11
N ARG A 11 22.53 9.88 -52.98
CA ARG A 11 21.71 9.98 -51.76
C ARG A 11 21.18 8.63 -51.25
N SER A 12 21.79 7.52 -51.66
CA SER A 12 21.28 6.19 -51.35
C SER A 12 22.17 5.37 -50.40
N THR A 13 23.36 5.87 -50.02
CA THR A 13 24.35 5.05 -49.28
C THR A 13 24.52 5.39 -47.80
N VAL A 14 23.78 6.38 -47.27
CA VAL A 14 23.88 6.75 -45.84
C VAL A 14 22.72 6.21 -44.99
N VAL A 15 21.64 5.71 -45.61
CA VAL A 15 20.48 5.16 -44.88
C VAL A 15 20.63 3.67 -44.55
N ALA A 16 21.58 2.95 -45.15
CA ALA A 16 21.78 1.52 -44.90
C ALA A 16 22.73 1.19 -43.73
N ALA A 17 23.46 2.18 -43.19
CA ALA A 17 24.40 1.98 -42.08
C ALA A 17 23.80 2.34 -40.70
N ALA A 18 22.67 3.07 -40.67
CA ALA A 18 22.01 3.46 -39.42
C ALA A 18 20.92 2.45 -38.95
N THR A 19 20.48 1.54 -39.82
CA THR A 19 19.46 0.52 -39.51
C THR A 19 20.04 -0.81 -39.05
N MET A 20 21.36 -1.03 -39.16
CA MET A 20 22.02 -2.25 -38.66
C MET A 20 22.66 -2.11 -37.27
N LEU A 21 22.64 -0.92 -36.67
CA LEU A 21 23.12 -0.72 -35.28
C LEU A 21 21.98 -0.69 -34.24
N ALA A 22 20.72 -0.78 -34.67
CA ALA A 22 19.54 -0.85 -33.80
C ALA A 22 19.06 -2.30 -33.52
N ALA A 23 19.72 -3.32 -34.10
CA ALA A 23 19.34 -4.73 -33.94
C ALA A 23 20.29 -5.52 -33.01
N ALA A 24 21.25 -4.86 -32.36
CA ALA A 24 22.28 -5.51 -31.54
C ALA A 24 22.32 -5.05 -30.07
N ILE A 25 21.23 -4.48 -29.56
CA ILE A 25 21.08 -4.25 -28.11
C ILE A 25 20.07 -5.28 -27.58
N SER A 26 20.61 -6.17 -26.74
CA SER A 26 19.96 -7.24 -25.98
C SER A 26 19.38 -8.43 -26.75
N THR A 27 20.25 -9.24 -27.36
CA THR A 27 20.10 -10.71 -27.35
C THR A 27 20.83 -11.31 -26.15
N LEU A 28 20.73 -10.67 -24.98
CA LEU A 28 20.78 -11.48 -23.76
C LEU A 28 19.61 -12.44 -23.94
N PRO A 29 19.79 -13.77 -23.81
CA PRO A 29 18.63 -14.58 -23.58
C PRO A 29 17.96 -13.91 -22.39
N ALA A 30 16.69 -13.55 -22.52
CA ALA A 30 15.83 -13.70 -21.37
C ALA A 30 16.03 -15.16 -21.00
N ARG A 31 17.03 -15.47 -20.16
CA ARG A 31 16.90 -16.54 -19.21
C ARG A 31 15.63 -16.11 -18.51
N ALA A 32 14.49 -16.61 -19.01
CA ALA A 32 13.35 -16.87 -18.19
C ALA A 32 13.99 -17.40 -16.91
N LEU A 33 13.99 -16.58 -15.86
CA LEU A 33 14.60 -16.94 -14.59
C LEU A 33 14.23 -18.39 -14.39
N ASP A 34 15.22 -19.28 -14.29
CA ASP A 34 14.96 -20.72 -14.31
C ASP A 34 13.78 -20.98 -13.38
N ALA A 35 12.80 -21.77 -13.85
CA ALA A 35 11.62 -22.06 -13.05
C ALA A 35 12.12 -22.46 -11.65
N LYS A 36 11.57 -21.82 -10.61
CA LYS A 36 11.99 -22.06 -9.22
C LYS A 36 13.41 -21.59 -8.85
N TRP A 37 13.94 -20.51 -9.46
CA TRP A 37 15.27 -19.96 -9.14
C TRP A 37 15.50 -19.60 -7.66
N CYS A 38 14.43 -19.41 -6.88
CA CYS A 38 14.46 -19.03 -5.46
C CYS A 38 14.23 -20.24 -4.53
N LYS A 39 14.34 -21.48 -5.02
CA LYS A 39 13.99 -22.71 -4.28
C LYS A 39 14.72 -22.95 -2.96
N ASP A 40 15.95 -22.46 -2.84
CA ASP A 40 16.80 -22.66 -1.66
C ASP A 40 16.65 -21.52 -0.63
N VAL A 41 15.66 -20.63 -0.84
CA VAL A 41 15.39 -19.47 0.02
C VAL A 41 14.20 -19.77 0.93
N HIS A 42 14.36 -19.48 2.22
CA HIS A 42 13.28 -19.47 3.21
C HIS A 42 12.87 -18.03 3.51
N ILE A 43 11.57 -17.74 3.36
CA ILE A 43 10.98 -16.42 3.56
C ILE A 43 9.89 -16.49 4.64
N ARG A 44 9.89 -15.53 5.57
CA ARG A 44 8.77 -15.29 6.49
C ARG A 44 7.95 -14.11 5.95
N PHE A 45 6.73 -14.37 5.51
CA PHE A 45 5.88 -13.37 4.86
C PHE A 45 4.75 -12.93 5.79
N PHE A 46 4.75 -11.67 6.21
CA PHE A 46 3.71 -11.09 7.05
C PHE A 46 2.52 -10.69 6.17
N VAL A 47 1.44 -11.45 6.24
CA VAL A 47 0.16 -11.11 5.59
C VAL A 47 -0.55 -9.99 6.36
N GLY A 48 -0.35 -9.94 7.68
CA GLY A 48 -0.90 -8.91 8.56
C GLY A 48 -2.30 -9.26 9.05
N GLY A 49 -3.29 -9.37 8.15
CA GLY A 49 -4.68 -9.64 8.53
C GLY A 49 -4.95 -10.98 9.22
N ALA A 50 -6.22 -11.26 9.48
CA ALA A 50 -6.66 -12.60 9.84
C ALA A 50 -6.66 -13.51 8.60
N GLU A 51 -6.67 -14.82 8.78
CA GLU A 51 -6.91 -15.72 7.66
C GLU A 51 -8.32 -15.48 7.10
N GLY A 52 -8.43 -15.39 5.76
CA GLY A 52 -9.69 -15.14 5.08
C GLY A 52 -10.16 -13.67 5.11
N ASP A 53 -9.38 -12.76 5.68
CA ASP A 53 -9.74 -11.34 5.71
C ASP A 53 -9.63 -10.71 4.29
N ALA A 54 -10.48 -9.72 3.99
CA ALA A 54 -10.60 -9.12 2.65
C ALA A 54 -9.28 -8.59 2.04
N PHE A 55 -8.43 -7.91 2.81
CA PHE A 55 -7.18 -7.34 2.29
C PHE A 55 -6.04 -8.35 2.28
N GLY A 56 -5.79 -9.02 3.42
CA GLY A 56 -4.70 -9.98 3.56
C GLY A 56 -4.86 -11.18 2.64
N THR A 57 -6.09 -11.62 2.34
CA THR A 57 -6.32 -12.70 1.36
C THR A 57 -5.79 -12.35 -0.04
N ILE A 58 -5.95 -11.09 -0.50
CA ILE A 58 -5.42 -10.66 -1.79
C ILE A 58 -3.88 -10.68 -1.78
N VAL A 59 -3.28 -10.14 -0.72
CA VAL A 59 -1.81 -10.13 -0.54
C VAL A 59 -1.26 -11.56 -0.48
N TYR A 60 -1.92 -12.42 0.30
CA TYR A 60 -1.58 -13.83 0.46
C TYR A 60 -1.65 -14.58 -0.87
N ASN A 61 -2.71 -14.40 -1.67
CA ASN A 61 -2.83 -15.05 -2.97
C ASN A 61 -1.72 -14.64 -3.94
N GLY A 62 -1.35 -13.36 -3.94
CA GLY A 62 -0.20 -12.89 -4.72
C GLY A 62 1.12 -13.52 -4.26
N ALA A 63 1.33 -13.60 -2.95
CA ALA A 63 2.51 -14.23 -2.38
C ALA A 63 2.57 -15.75 -2.65
N LYS A 64 1.44 -16.46 -2.57
CA LYS A 64 1.34 -17.87 -2.98
C LYS A 64 1.65 -18.10 -4.44
N GLN A 65 1.17 -17.22 -5.32
CA GLN A 65 1.50 -17.32 -6.74
C GLN A 65 3.01 -17.11 -6.94
N ALA A 66 3.61 -16.11 -6.28
CA ALA A 66 5.05 -15.91 -6.31
C ALA A 66 5.84 -17.10 -5.74
N GLU A 67 5.36 -17.74 -4.68
CA GLU A 67 5.93 -19.00 -4.17
C GLU A 67 5.84 -20.12 -5.23
N ALA A 68 4.68 -20.25 -5.89
CA ALA A 68 4.45 -21.21 -6.95
C ALA A 68 5.32 -20.96 -8.19
N ASP A 69 5.72 -19.72 -8.48
CA ASP A 69 6.54 -19.40 -9.65
C ASP A 69 8.04 -19.44 -9.34
N LEU A 70 8.43 -18.87 -8.20
CA LEU A 70 9.84 -18.62 -7.83
C LEU A 70 10.42 -19.73 -6.97
N GLY A 71 9.59 -20.52 -6.29
CA GLY A 71 9.98 -21.72 -5.55
C GLY A 71 10.47 -21.61 -4.11
N PRO A 72 10.56 -20.44 -3.44
CA PRO A 72 11.05 -20.41 -2.06
C PRO A 72 10.14 -21.22 -1.13
N LYS A 73 10.67 -21.60 0.04
CA LYS A 73 9.82 -21.98 1.17
C LYS A 73 9.25 -20.70 1.80
N VAL A 74 7.93 -20.59 1.91
CA VAL A 74 7.31 -19.42 2.55
C VAL A 74 6.50 -19.82 3.80
N ASP A 75 6.81 -19.18 4.92
CA ASP A 75 5.96 -19.22 6.12
C ASP A 75 5.08 -17.96 6.14
N TYR A 76 3.76 -18.15 6.08
CA TYR A 76 2.80 -17.04 6.10
C TYR A 76 2.36 -16.70 7.52
N ILE A 77 2.41 -15.42 7.87
CA ILE A 77 2.16 -14.93 9.23
C ILE A 77 0.95 -14.00 9.23
N PHE A 78 -0.07 -14.39 9.99
CA PHE A 78 -1.32 -13.67 10.17
C PHE A 78 -1.35 -13.09 11.59
N SER A 79 -1.48 -11.77 11.69
CA SER A 79 -1.45 -11.04 12.96
C SER A 79 -2.80 -10.43 13.32
N GLN A 80 -3.84 -10.65 12.50
CA GLN A 80 -5.16 -10.05 12.69
C GLN A 80 -5.11 -8.51 12.78
N TRP A 81 -4.16 -7.88 12.09
CA TRP A 81 -3.89 -6.43 12.18
C TRP A 81 -3.47 -5.91 13.57
N ASP A 82 -3.29 -6.79 14.55
CA ASP A 82 -2.85 -6.44 15.89
C ASP A 82 -1.37 -6.05 15.88
N ILE A 83 -1.08 -4.82 16.34
CA ILE A 83 0.25 -4.23 16.27
C ILE A 83 1.24 -4.92 17.22
N GLU A 84 0.82 -5.27 18.42
CA GLU A 84 1.68 -5.93 19.41
C GLU A 84 2.06 -7.33 18.94
N LYS A 85 1.08 -8.07 18.43
CA LYS A 85 1.27 -9.39 17.81
C LYS A 85 2.20 -9.34 16.61
N MET A 86 2.10 -8.32 15.74
CA MET A 86 3.05 -8.13 14.64
C MET A 86 4.50 -7.99 15.16
N VAL A 87 4.71 -7.18 16.20
CA VAL A 87 6.05 -6.97 16.78
C VAL A 87 6.58 -8.24 17.43
N GLN A 88 5.72 -8.97 18.16
CA GLN A 88 6.07 -10.27 18.73
C GLN A 88 6.46 -11.27 17.63
N GLN A 89 5.63 -11.43 16.60
CA GLN A 89 5.87 -12.37 15.50
C GLN A 89 7.11 -12.00 14.69
N LEU A 90 7.44 -10.70 14.56
CA LEU A 90 8.69 -10.25 13.95
C LEU A 90 9.90 -10.69 14.77
N ARG A 91 9.85 -10.57 16.10
CA ARG A 91 10.90 -11.08 16.98
C ARG A 91 11.12 -12.58 16.80
N GLU A 92 10.04 -13.35 16.75
CA GLU A 92 10.09 -14.79 16.49
C GLU A 92 10.64 -15.09 15.08
N ALA A 93 10.25 -14.31 14.08
CA ALA A 93 10.73 -14.48 12.70
C ALA A 93 12.24 -14.22 12.58
N VAL A 94 12.77 -13.22 13.29
CA VAL A 94 14.21 -12.96 13.34
C VAL A 94 14.94 -14.12 14.02
N ALA A 95 14.40 -14.67 15.11
CA ALA A 95 15.00 -15.79 15.83
C ALA A 95 15.09 -17.08 14.99
N VAL A 96 14.17 -17.28 14.04
CA VAL A 96 14.20 -18.40 13.09
C VAL A 96 15.34 -18.29 12.06
N LYS A 97 15.89 -17.08 11.86
CA LYS A 97 16.95 -16.79 10.88
C LYS A 97 16.64 -17.25 9.44
N PRO A 98 15.47 -16.88 8.86
CA PRO A 98 15.19 -17.11 7.45
C PRO A 98 16.16 -16.31 6.57
N ASN A 99 16.21 -16.61 5.27
CA ASN A 99 16.97 -15.79 4.33
C ASN A 99 16.35 -14.39 4.16
N GLY A 100 15.03 -14.28 4.29
CA GLY A 100 14.35 -13.00 4.23
C GLY A 100 13.03 -12.91 4.99
N ILE A 101 12.63 -11.69 5.29
CA ILE A 101 11.36 -11.35 5.94
C ILE A 101 10.66 -10.25 5.15
N ALA A 102 9.41 -10.49 4.76
CA ALA A 102 8.54 -9.49 4.15
C ALA A 102 7.58 -8.92 5.19
N MET A 103 7.95 -7.80 5.81
CA MET A 103 7.29 -7.23 6.98
C MET A 103 6.24 -6.18 6.61
N MET A 104 5.06 -6.29 7.21
CA MET A 104 4.04 -5.24 7.18
C MET A 104 4.48 -4.04 8.04
N GLY A 105 4.55 -2.83 7.49
CA GLY A 105 5.08 -1.66 8.21
C GLY A 105 4.14 -1.02 9.24
N HIS A 106 2.97 -1.60 9.51
CA HIS A 106 1.94 -1.01 10.40
C HIS A 106 2.44 -0.65 11.81
N PRO A 107 3.32 -1.44 12.46
CA PRO A 107 3.87 -1.07 13.77
C PRO A 107 4.72 0.20 13.76
N GLY A 108 5.13 0.67 12.58
CA GLY A 108 5.92 1.87 12.39
C GLY A 108 7.42 1.69 12.67
N ASP A 109 8.19 2.72 12.32
CA ASP A 109 9.65 2.70 12.44
C ASP A 109 10.13 2.37 13.85
N ALA A 110 9.55 3.02 14.87
CA ALA A 110 10.03 2.90 16.25
C ALA A 110 9.96 1.46 16.76
N SER A 111 8.85 0.78 16.49
CA SER A 111 8.62 -0.61 16.92
C SER A 111 9.46 -1.61 16.13
N ILE A 112 9.71 -1.34 14.84
CA ILE A 112 10.42 -2.24 13.94
C ILE A 112 11.95 -2.08 14.05
N MET A 113 12.46 -0.88 14.34
CA MET A 113 13.89 -0.54 14.36
C MET A 113 14.77 -1.56 15.11
N PRO A 114 14.51 -1.92 16.38
CA PRO A 114 15.39 -2.83 17.11
C PRO A 114 15.42 -4.25 16.51
N LEU A 115 14.31 -4.69 15.91
CA LEU A 115 14.21 -6.02 15.29
C LEU A 115 14.84 -6.04 13.89
N ALA A 116 14.74 -4.94 13.14
CA ALA A 116 15.42 -4.77 11.86
C ALA A 116 16.95 -4.70 12.05
N GLU A 117 17.42 -4.05 13.11
CA GLU A 117 18.85 -4.04 13.47
C GLU A 117 19.35 -5.47 13.74
N GLN A 118 18.61 -6.25 14.52
CA GLN A 118 18.97 -7.63 14.79
C GLN A 118 18.95 -8.48 13.51
N ALA A 119 17.92 -8.34 12.67
CA ALA A 119 17.82 -9.01 11.39
C ALA A 119 19.03 -8.70 10.49
N HIS A 120 19.44 -7.43 10.42
CA HIS A 120 20.61 -6.99 9.67
C HIS A 120 21.90 -7.65 10.18
N LYS A 121 22.10 -7.69 11.51
CA LYS A 121 23.26 -8.37 12.15
C LYS A 121 23.28 -9.88 11.88
N ASP A 122 22.10 -10.51 11.85
CA ASP A 122 21.94 -11.93 11.54
C ASP A 122 21.98 -12.24 10.02
N GLY A 123 22.18 -11.23 9.16
CA GLY A 123 22.27 -11.40 7.71
C GLY A 123 20.92 -11.63 7.00
N ILE A 124 19.80 -11.46 7.71
CA ILE A 124 18.44 -11.63 7.20
C ILE A 124 18.07 -10.44 6.30
N LYS A 125 17.57 -10.71 5.10
CA LYS A 125 17.13 -9.65 4.18
C LYS A 125 15.72 -9.19 4.53
N MET A 126 15.58 -7.92 4.88
CA MET A 126 14.28 -7.31 5.16
C MET A 126 13.71 -6.64 3.91
N MET A 127 12.41 -6.81 3.68
CA MET A 127 11.59 -5.99 2.79
C MET A 127 10.32 -5.57 3.52
N TYR A 128 9.78 -4.41 3.16
CA TYR A 128 8.65 -3.81 3.84
C TYR A 128 7.48 -3.65 2.88
N GLN A 129 6.26 -3.78 3.40
CA GLN A 129 5.06 -3.73 2.58
C GLN A 129 3.90 -2.99 3.23
N ASN A 130 3.02 -2.48 2.37
CA ASN A 130 1.79 -1.74 2.65
C ASN A 130 2.01 -0.36 3.32
N VAL A 131 2.70 -0.29 4.45
CA VAL A 131 3.01 0.95 5.17
C VAL A 131 4.53 1.18 5.12
N PRO A 132 5.01 2.36 4.72
CA PRO A 132 6.44 2.62 4.66
C PRO A 132 7.05 2.73 6.07
N VAL A 133 8.32 2.35 6.19
CA VAL A 133 9.15 2.53 7.40
C VAL A 133 10.48 3.21 7.01
N PRO A 134 10.44 4.50 6.64
CA PRO A 134 11.55 5.17 5.98
C PRO A 134 12.82 5.23 6.84
N ARG A 135 12.70 5.37 8.17
CA ARG A 135 13.88 5.44 9.05
C ARG A 135 14.55 4.08 9.16
N VAL A 136 13.77 3.01 9.24
CA VAL A 136 14.30 1.64 9.26
C VAL A 136 15.02 1.32 7.93
N MET A 137 14.40 1.65 6.79
CA MET A 137 15.02 1.43 5.48
C MET A 137 16.30 2.26 5.29
N ALA A 138 16.32 3.50 5.77
CA ALA A 138 17.51 4.34 5.73
C ALA A 138 18.66 3.76 6.56
N ALA A 139 18.36 3.12 7.69
CA ALA A 139 19.35 2.54 8.60
C ALA A 139 19.90 1.18 8.11
N PHE A 140 19.03 0.30 7.61
CA PHE A 140 19.38 -1.11 7.37
C PHE A 140 19.16 -1.60 5.94
N GLY A 141 18.66 -0.73 5.06
CA GLY A 141 18.27 -1.06 3.69
C GLY A 141 16.94 -1.83 3.63
N GLY A 142 16.75 -2.54 2.52
CA GLY A 142 15.50 -3.21 2.19
C GLY A 142 14.64 -2.42 1.21
N GLY A 143 13.75 -3.12 0.51
CA GLY A 143 12.81 -2.53 -0.43
C GLY A 143 11.45 -2.23 0.22
N TYR A 144 10.67 -1.34 -0.39
CA TYR A 144 9.27 -1.10 -0.05
C TYR A 144 8.35 -1.44 -1.22
N VAL A 145 7.29 -2.21 -0.95
CA VAL A 145 6.21 -2.48 -1.89
C VAL A 145 4.89 -2.02 -1.29
N GLY A 146 4.32 -0.95 -1.82
CA GLY A 146 3.04 -0.42 -1.38
C GLY A 146 2.73 0.93 -2.00
N ALA A 147 1.67 1.56 -1.52
CA ALA A 147 1.21 2.84 -2.04
C ALA A 147 2.04 4.01 -1.50
N GLN A 148 2.17 5.06 -2.32
CA GLN A 148 2.57 6.39 -1.86
C GLN A 148 1.41 7.00 -1.07
N GLN A 149 1.37 6.71 0.24
CA GLN A 149 0.20 6.87 1.09
C GLN A 149 -0.41 8.28 1.02
N GLU A 150 0.38 9.32 1.26
CA GLU A 150 -0.10 10.70 1.25
C GLU A 150 -0.63 11.13 -0.12
N GLN A 151 0.11 10.85 -1.20
CA GLN A 151 -0.31 11.20 -2.55
C GLN A 151 -1.60 10.47 -2.96
N GLN A 152 -1.70 9.18 -2.63
CA GLN A 152 -2.91 8.40 -2.84
C GLN A 152 -4.09 8.99 -2.04
N GLY A 153 -3.86 9.41 -0.80
CA GLY A 153 -4.86 10.09 0.03
C GLY A 153 -5.35 11.41 -0.57
N ARG A 154 -4.41 12.26 -1.02
CA ARG A 154 -4.74 13.52 -1.69
C ARG A 154 -5.56 13.29 -2.97
N ALA A 155 -5.16 12.30 -3.78
CA ALA A 155 -5.92 11.92 -4.98
C ALA A 155 -7.32 11.43 -4.62
N LEU A 156 -7.46 10.61 -3.58
CA LEU A 156 -8.75 10.15 -3.08
C LEU A 156 -9.63 11.32 -2.63
N GLY A 157 -9.10 12.27 -1.85
CA GLY A 157 -9.87 13.44 -1.40
C GLY A 157 -10.33 14.31 -2.57
N ALA A 158 -9.46 14.55 -3.55
CA ALA A 158 -9.80 15.33 -4.74
C ALA A 158 -10.89 14.65 -5.60
N GLU A 159 -10.81 13.32 -5.79
CA GLU A 159 -11.83 12.58 -6.54
C GLU A 159 -13.14 12.43 -5.74
N ALA A 160 -13.06 12.25 -4.42
CA ALA A 160 -14.24 12.22 -3.55
C ALA A 160 -15.01 13.56 -3.60
N PHE A 161 -14.30 14.69 -3.60
CA PHE A 161 -14.92 16.01 -3.78
C PHE A 161 -15.71 16.10 -5.09
N LYS A 162 -15.12 15.66 -6.20
CA LYS A 162 -15.75 15.71 -7.53
C LYS A 162 -16.93 14.72 -7.66
N LEU A 163 -16.70 13.46 -7.33
CA LEU A 163 -17.67 12.38 -7.51
C LEU A 163 -18.83 12.48 -6.52
N GLY A 164 -18.54 12.88 -5.28
CA GLY A 164 -19.53 13.19 -4.25
C GLY A 164 -20.26 14.51 -4.48
N LYS A 165 -19.89 15.29 -5.51
CA LYS A 165 -20.43 16.63 -5.80
C LYS A 165 -20.42 17.55 -4.58
N LEU A 166 -19.38 17.41 -3.77
CA LEU A 166 -19.18 18.20 -2.56
C LEU A 166 -18.91 19.66 -2.92
N LYS A 167 -19.18 20.55 -1.98
CA LYS A 167 -18.99 21.99 -2.09
C LYS A 167 -18.27 22.51 -0.86
N ALA A 168 -17.68 23.70 -0.98
CA ALA A 168 -17.17 24.41 0.17
C ALA A 168 -18.29 24.64 1.21
N GLY A 169 -17.99 24.37 2.47
CA GLY A 169 -18.94 24.39 3.59
C GLY A 169 -19.67 23.06 3.84
N ASP A 170 -19.62 22.08 2.91
CA ASP A 170 -20.12 20.74 3.22
C ASP A 170 -19.25 20.07 4.30
N LYS A 171 -19.86 19.16 5.05
CA LYS A 171 -19.16 18.38 6.08
C LYS A 171 -18.83 16.98 5.60
N ALA A 172 -17.64 16.51 5.94
CA ALA A 172 -17.22 15.13 5.77
C ALA A 172 -16.64 14.58 7.08
N ILE A 173 -16.81 13.27 7.31
CA ILE A 173 -16.09 12.56 8.37
C ILE A 173 -14.96 11.78 7.72
N MET A 174 -13.74 11.91 8.24
CA MET A 174 -12.63 11.02 7.88
C MET A 174 -12.23 10.20 9.09
N ILE A 175 -12.34 8.89 8.96
CA ILE A 175 -11.92 7.94 10.00
C ILE A 175 -10.50 7.48 9.70
N GLY A 176 -9.62 7.45 10.68
CA GLY A 176 -8.24 7.04 10.42
C GLY A 176 -7.33 6.97 11.64
N PRO A 177 -6.18 6.27 11.53
CA PRO A 177 -5.17 6.22 12.56
C PRO A 177 -4.26 7.45 12.46
N PHE A 178 -4.82 8.64 12.66
CA PHE A 178 -4.14 9.92 12.43
C PHE A 178 -2.84 10.09 13.23
N GLU A 179 -2.81 9.46 14.41
CA GLU A 179 -1.72 9.54 15.38
C GLU A 179 -0.50 8.71 14.97
N ASN A 180 -0.68 7.75 14.05
CA ASN A 180 0.43 7.03 13.45
C ASN A 180 0.88 7.78 12.19
N GLU A 181 2.10 8.31 12.23
CA GLU A 181 2.65 9.12 11.13
C GLU A 181 2.66 8.33 9.81
N SER A 182 3.29 7.16 9.76
CA SER A 182 3.39 6.41 8.49
C SER A 182 2.06 5.79 8.07
N ARG A 183 1.29 5.24 9.02
CA ARG A 183 0.03 4.55 8.71
C ARG A 183 -1.11 5.51 8.37
N GLY A 184 -1.20 6.65 9.05
CA GLY A 184 -2.25 7.65 8.88
C GLY A 184 -1.99 8.65 7.76
N ALA A 185 -0.86 8.53 7.04
CA ALA A 185 -0.47 9.48 5.99
C ALA A 185 -1.52 9.59 4.86
N ARG A 186 -2.16 8.47 4.49
CA ARG A 186 -3.22 8.46 3.48
C ARG A 186 -4.43 9.24 3.96
N GLU A 187 -4.91 8.94 5.16
CA GLU A 187 -6.09 9.58 5.71
C GLU A 187 -5.85 11.08 5.95
N ARG A 188 -4.65 11.48 6.39
CA ARG A 188 -4.26 12.91 6.46
C ARG A 188 -4.20 13.58 5.09
N GLY A 189 -3.71 12.87 4.06
CA GLY A 189 -3.74 13.37 2.68
C GLY A 189 -5.17 13.61 2.17
N THR A 190 -6.11 12.71 2.47
CA THR A 190 -7.53 12.88 2.15
C THR A 190 -8.12 14.09 2.87
N VAL A 191 -7.86 14.23 4.18
CA VAL A 191 -8.31 15.39 4.98
C VAL A 191 -7.77 16.69 4.39
N ALA A 192 -6.48 16.74 4.05
CA ALA A 192 -5.85 17.94 3.50
C ALA A 192 -6.51 18.36 2.18
N ALA A 193 -6.67 17.43 1.23
CA ALA A 193 -7.30 17.72 -0.06
C ALA A 193 -8.76 18.21 0.08
N LEU A 194 -9.54 17.61 0.98
CA LEU A 194 -10.91 18.04 1.25
C LEU A 194 -10.97 19.43 1.92
N LYS A 195 -10.12 19.70 2.91
CA LYS A 195 -10.03 21.01 3.57
C LYS A 195 -9.56 22.11 2.60
N GLU A 196 -8.59 21.81 1.74
CA GLU A 196 -8.13 22.72 0.68
C GLU A 196 -9.26 23.08 -0.31
N ALA A 197 -10.21 22.17 -0.53
CA ALA A 197 -11.42 22.40 -1.34
C ALA A 197 -12.56 23.10 -0.55
N GLY A 198 -12.33 23.47 0.71
CA GLY A 198 -13.29 24.17 1.56
C GLY A 198 -14.30 23.26 2.28
N VAL A 199 -14.11 21.94 2.27
CA VAL A 199 -14.95 21.00 3.03
C VAL A 199 -14.56 21.02 4.50
N GLU A 200 -15.53 21.08 5.39
CA GLU A 200 -15.32 20.91 6.83
C GLU A 200 -15.12 19.41 7.14
N VAL A 201 -13.90 19.04 7.54
CA VAL A 201 -13.57 17.63 7.79
C VAL A 201 -13.44 17.35 9.29
N ILE A 202 -14.32 16.47 9.76
CA ILE A 202 -14.30 15.89 11.11
C ILE A 202 -13.40 14.68 11.09
N GLN A 203 -12.33 14.72 11.87
CA GLN A 203 -11.40 13.58 12.00
C GLN A 203 -11.85 12.70 13.16
N LEU A 204 -12.15 11.43 12.86
CA LEU A 204 -12.44 10.41 13.85
C LEU A 204 -11.24 9.46 13.98
N SER A 205 -10.47 9.59 15.06
CA SER A 205 -9.29 8.75 15.28
C SER A 205 -9.70 7.30 15.59
N SER A 206 -9.11 6.36 14.86
CA SER A 206 -9.21 4.93 15.18
C SER A 206 -8.21 4.55 16.27
N PRO A 207 -8.48 3.52 17.09
CA PRO A 207 -7.54 3.03 18.09
C PRO A 207 -6.17 2.65 17.49
N PRO A 208 -5.06 3.01 18.15
CA PRO A 208 -3.71 2.74 17.64
C PRO A 208 -3.34 1.24 17.67
N SER A 209 -4.05 0.44 18.46
CA SER A 209 -3.90 -1.02 18.57
C SER A 209 -4.23 -1.76 17.27
N GLY A 210 -4.99 -1.13 16.36
CA GLY A 210 -5.50 -1.77 15.16
C GLY A 210 -6.79 -2.56 15.38
N GLU A 211 -7.40 -2.50 16.57
CA GLU A 211 -8.55 -3.33 16.93
C GLU A 211 -9.77 -3.17 16.02
N TRP A 212 -10.03 -1.98 15.46
CA TRP A 212 -11.10 -1.80 14.47
C TRP A 212 -10.77 -2.41 13.10
N ALA A 213 -9.50 -2.60 12.79
CA ALA A 213 -9.08 -3.37 11.62
C ALA A 213 -9.18 -4.88 11.91
N SER A 214 -8.97 -5.31 13.15
CA SER A 214 -9.16 -6.71 13.58
C SER A 214 -10.64 -7.11 13.60
N ASP A 215 -11.48 -6.27 14.23
CA ASP A 215 -12.92 -6.43 14.30
C ASP A 215 -13.62 -5.07 14.03
N PRO A 216 -14.12 -4.86 12.80
CA PRO A 216 -14.78 -3.61 12.44
C PRO A 216 -16.08 -3.37 13.23
N ASN A 217 -16.68 -4.38 13.86
CA ASN A 217 -17.91 -4.18 14.64
C ASN A 217 -17.67 -3.32 15.88
N LEU A 218 -16.45 -3.31 16.41
CA LEU A 218 -16.06 -2.45 17.54
C LEU A 218 -16.21 -0.95 17.22
N ALA A 219 -16.17 -0.58 15.93
CA ALA A 219 -16.34 0.80 15.51
C ALA A 219 -17.81 1.26 15.43
N ILE A 220 -18.79 0.34 15.48
CA ILE A 220 -20.22 0.65 15.29
C ILE A 220 -20.72 1.74 16.23
N PRO A 221 -20.52 1.68 17.57
CA PRO A 221 -21.07 2.68 18.47
C PRO A 221 -20.47 4.07 18.23
N VAL A 222 -19.17 4.13 17.94
CA VAL A 222 -18.43 5.38 17.75
C VAL A 222 -18.81 6.05 16.42
N ILE A 223 -18.87 5.28 15.34
CA ILE A 223 -19.28 5.79 14.02
C ILE A 223 -20.76 6.21 14.04
N THR A 224 -21.63 5.42 14.67
CA THR A 224 -23.05 5.79 14.84
C THR A 224 -23.18 7.11 15.58
N ALA A 225 -22.50 7.28 16.71
CA ALA A 225 -22.52 8.53 17.46
C ALA A 225 -22.00 9.73 16.64
N ALA A 226 -20.92 9.54 15.87
CA ALA A 226 -20.38 10.59 15.00
C ALA A 226 -21.39 11.01 13.92
N LEU A 227 -22.10 10.06 13.31
CA LEU A 227 -23.13 10.33 12.30
C LEU A 227 -24.40 10.98 12.86
N LEU A 228 -24.80 10.62 14.08
CA LEU A 228 -25.95 11.23 14.76
C LEU A 228 -25.65 12.66 15.22
N ASN A 229 -24.42 12.93 15.68
CA ASN A 229 -23.98 14.26 16.08
C ASN A 229 -23.71 15.20 14.89
N ASN A 230 -23.61 14.66 13.68
CA ASN A 230 -23.35 15.42 12.45
C ASN A 230 -24.38 15.04 11.38
N PRO A 231 -25.66 15.40 11.58
CA PRO A 231 -26.75 14.89 10.75
C PRO A 231 -26.68 15.37 9.28
N ASP A 232 -25.94 16.44 9.03
CA ASP A 232 -25.74 17.13 7.75
C ASP A 232 -24.49 16.68 6.97
N VAL A 233 -23.74 15.69 7.47
CA VAL A 233 -22.56 15.13 6.80
C VAL A 233 -22.90 14.60 5.39
N LYS A 234 -22.01 14.84 4.43
CA LYS A 234 -22.16 14.52 3.00
C LYS A 234 -21.14 13.51 2.47
N ALA A 235 -20.21 13.07 3.31
CA ALA A 235 -19.25 12.03 2.96
C ALA A 235 -18.65 11.41 4.23
N VAL A 236 -18.34 10.11 4.16
CA VAL A 236 -17.54 9.42 5.18
C VAL A 236 -16.41 8.65 4.51
N GLY A 237 -15.17 8.88 4.95
CA GLY A 237 -14.01 8.10 4.55
C GLY A 237 -13.64 7.05 5.59
N TYR A 238 -13.40 5.81 5.14
CA TYR A 238 -13.08 4.65 5.97
C TYR A 238 -11.64 4.16 5.72
N PRO A 239 -10.88 3.83 6.78
CA PRO A 239 -9.50 3.38 6.64
C PRO A 239 -9.42 1.86 6.45
N GLY A 240 -8.75 1.42 5.39
CA GLY A 240 -8.45 0.00 5.17
C GLY A 240 -9.66 -0.86 4.76
N GLY A 241 -9.36 -2.08 4.30
CA GLY A 241 -10.36 -2.96 3.67
C GLY A 241 -11.45 -3.46 4.61
N GLN A 242 -11.13 -3.77 5.87
CA GLN A 242 -12.11 -4.33 6.83
C GLN A 242 -13.19 -3.32 7.20
N MET A 243 -12.78 -2.10 7.53
CA MET A 243 -13.71 -1.01 7.82
C MET A 243 -14.57 -0.67 6.60
N LEU A 244 -13.94 -0.60 5.41
CA LEU A 244 -14.67 -0.34 4.16
C LEU A 244 -15.70 -1.45 3.85
N GLY A 245 -15.34 -2.72 4.11
CA GLY A 245 -16.26 -3.84 3.94
C GLY A 245 -17.47 -3.80 4.88
N ASN A 246 -17.37 -3.11 6.02
CA ASN A 246 -18.42 -3.04 7.04
C ASN A 246 -19.32 -1.79 6.94
N VAL A 247 -19.18 -0.99 5.88
CA VAL A 247 -19.92 0.28 5.72
C VAL A 247 -21.44 0.10 5.77
N SER A 248 -21.96 -0.97 5.15
CA SER A 248 -23.40 -1.29 5.21
C SER A 248 -23.91 -1.39 6.66
N THR A 249 -23.16 -2.09 7.51
CA THR A 249 -23.50 -2.28 8.93
C THR A 249 -23.45 -0.95 9.69
N TYR A 250 -22.44 -0.11 9.45
CA TYR A 250 -22.34 1.20 10.08
C TYR A 250 -23.51 2.12 9.70
N MET A 251 -23.87 2.14 8.40
CA MET A 251 -24.98 2.96 7.91
C MET A 251 -26.32 2.48 8.47
N GLN A 252 -26.55 1.16 8.49
CA GLN A 252 -27.76 0.58 9.07
C GLN A 252 -27.89 0.92 10.56
N ALA A 253 -26.81 0.78 11.33
CA ALA A 253 -26.80 1.11 12.76
C ALA A 253 -27.07 2.60 13.02
N ALA A 254 -26.60 3.48 12.13
CA ALA A 254 -26.86 4.92 12.19
C ALA A 254 -28.23 5.32 11.59
N GLY A 255 -29.05 4.36 11.14
CA GLY A 255 -30.35 4.62 10.53
C GLY A 255 -30.27 5.32 9.16
N ARG A 256 -29.14 5.21 8.46
CA ARG A 256 -28.88 5.84 7.17
C ARG A 256 -29.14 4.91 6.00
N LYS A 257 -29.63 5.47 4.91
CA LYS A 257 -29.88 4.76 3.64
C LYS A 257 -28.85 5.14 2.57
N ALA A 258 -28.70 4.27 1.58
CA ALA A 258 -27.87 4.55 0.42
C ALA A 258 -28.31 5.86 -0.27
N GLY A 259 -27.36 6.76 -0.50
CA GLY A 259 -27.59 8.07 -1.12
C GLY A 259 -27.96 9.20 -0.15
N GLU A 260 -28.09 8.94 1.15
CA GLU A 260 -28.29 10.01 2.15
C GLU A 260 -26.98 10.73 2.53
N ILE A 261 -25.85 10.03 2.38
CA ILE A 261 -24.48 10.48 2.61
C ILE A 261 -23.66 10.10 1.38
#